data_AF-A0A1U7QM85-F1
#
_entry.id   AF-A0A1U7QM85-F1
#
_cell.length_a   1.000
_cell.length_b   1.000
_cell.length_c   1.000
_cell.angle_alpha   90.00
_cell.angle_beta   90.00
_cell.angle_gamma   90.00
#
_symmetry.space_group_name_H-M   'P 1'
#
loop_
_entity.id
_entity.type
_entity.pdbx_description
1 polymer ?
#
loop_
_entity_poly.entity_id
_entity_poly.type
_entity_poly.pdbx_seq_one_letter_code
_entity_poly.pdbx_strand_id
1 'polypeptide(L)'
;MKGTLLLLALLVTGELGFQTTEACIPFYEAFGAVVLGNKQVLDVVLSKFNATDKEREAFEKIQECYNDGGLKSKLLDTRVVVTSP
;
A
#
# COMPACT_ATOMS: atom_id res chain seq x y z
N MET A 1 -0.07 -14.42 15.95
CA MET A 1 -0.19 -15.15 14.67
C MET A 1 -0.61 -14.22 13.52
N LYS A 2 0.01 -13.05 13.35
CA LYS A 2 -0.42 -12.04 12.34
C LYS A 2 0.51 -11.98 11.12
N GLY A 3 1.83 -12.14 11.31
CA GLY A 3 2.79 -12.24 10.20
C GLY A 3 2.55 -13.44 9.28
N THR A 4 2.07 -14.56 9.83
CA THR A 4 1.69 -15.75 9.04
C THR A 4 0.51 -15.50 8.11
N LEU A 5 -0.41 -14.60 8.49
CA LEU A 5 -1.60 -14.24 7.71
C LEU A 5 -1.24 -13.37 6.50
N LEU A 6 -0.32 -12.41 6.69
CA LEU A 6 0.17 -11.55 5.60
C LEU A 6 1.03 -12.36 4.61
N LEU A 7 1.88 -13.25 5.10
CA LEU A 7 2.61 -14.21 4.25
C LEU A 7 1.67 -15.16 3.52
N LEU A 8 0.63 -15.68 4.18
CA LEU A 8 -0.38 -16.50 3.51
C LEU A 8 -1.14 -15.68 2.45
N ALA A 9 -1.53 -14.45 2.74
CA ALA A 9 -2.21 -13.59 1.77
C ALA A 9 -1.32 -13.34 0.55
N LEU A 10 -0.03 -13.07 0.75
CA LEU A 10 0.95 -12.91 -0.33
C LEU A 10 1.16 -14.21 -1.13
N LEU A 11 1.27 -15.37 -0.47
CA LEU A 11 1.36 -16.69 -1.11
C LEU A 11 0.07 -17.04 -1.87
N VAL A 12 -1.09 -16.66 -1.33
CA VAL A 12 -2.40 -16.87 -1.98
C VAL A 12 -2.53 -15.95 -3.21
N THR A 13 -2.06 -14.71 -3.14
CA THR A 13 -2.04 -13.82 -4.32
C THR A 13 -0.98 -14.23 -5.36
N GLY A 14 0.16 -14.78 -4.92
CA GLY A 14 1.27 -15.17 -5.79
C GLY A 14 1.12 -16.55 -6.42
N GLU A 15 0.62 -17.55 -5.67
CA GLU A 15 0.57 -18.95 -6.11
C GLU A 15 -0.84 -19.42 -6.50
N LEU A 16 -1.91 -18.88 -5.90
CA LEU A 16 -3.29 -19.31 -6.23
C LEU A 16 -3.95 -18.50 -7.34
N GLY A 17 -3.27 -17.49 -7.89
CA GLY A 17 -3.78 -16.73 -9.04
C GLY A 17 -5.16 -16.13 -8.79
N PHE A 18 -5.40 -15.56 -7.60
CA PHE A 18 -6.56 -14.70 -7.36
C PHE A 18 -6.65 -13.70 -8.52
N GLN A 19 -7.87 -13.53 -9.06
CA GLN A 19 -8.12 -12.63 -10.19
C GLN A 19 -7.42 -11.29 -9.91
N THR A 20 -6.35 -11.01 -10.67
CA THR A 20 -5.44 -9.88 -10.41
C THR A 20 -6.17 -8.53 -10.38
N THR A 21 -7.35 -8.48 -11.00
CA THR A 21 -8.33 -7.39 -10.93
C THR A 21 -8.79 -7.05 -9.51
N GLU A 22 -9.09 -8.03 -8.65
CA GLU A 22 -9.65 -7.76 -7.31
C GLU A 22 -8.58 -7.37 -6.28
N ALA A 23 -7.37 -7.94 -6.37
CA ALA A 23 -6.26 -7.60 -5.47
C ALA A 23 -5.58 -6.27 -5.84
N CYS A 24 -5.66 -5.85 -7.12
CA CYS A 24 -5.11 -4.58 -7.58
C CYS A 24 -5.79 -3.38 -6.92
N ILE A 25 -7.12 -3.40 -6.72
CA ILE A 25 -7.85 -2.24 -6.20
C ILE A 25 -7.38 -1.87 -4.78
N PRO A 26 -7.32 -2.80 -3.81
CA PRO A 26 -6.73 -2.55 -2.49
C PRO A 26 -5.30 -2.01 -2.53
N PHE A 27 -4.48 -2.54 -3.43
CA PHE A 27 -3.10 -2.09 -3.60
C PHE A 27 -3.05 -0.62 -4.06
N TYR A 28 -3.78 -0.28 -5.13
CA TYR A 28 -3.81 1.09 -5.66
C TYR A 28 -4.44 2.08 -4.67
N GLU A 29 -5.43 1.67 -3.87
CA GLU A 29 -5.97 2.49 -2.78
C GLU A 29 -4.91 2.80 -1.71
N ALA A 30 -4.21 1.77 -1.23
CA ALA A 30 -3.15 1.93 -0.21
C ALA A 30 -1.97 2.76 -0.76
N PHE A 31 -1.52 2.47 -1.98
CA PHE A 31 -0.47 3.22 -2.65
C PHE A 31 -0.87 4.69 -2.85
N GLY A 32 -2.09 4.95 -3.33
CA GLY A 32 -2.61 6.30 -3.51
C GLY A 32 -2.63 7.10 -2.20
N ALA A 33 -3.04 6.46 -1.09
CA ALA A 33 -3.02 7.09 0.24
C ALA A 33 -1.61 7.42 0.73
N VAL A 34 -0.64 6.53 0.49
CA VAL A 34 0.77 6.77 0.77
C VAL A 34 1.28 7.98 -0.03
N VAL A 35 1.10 7.99 -1.34
CA VAL A 35 1.58 9.07 -2.22
C VAL A 35 0.89 10.40 -1.91
N LEU A 36 -0.39 10.40 -1.53
CA LEU A 36 -1.11 11.60 -1.13
C LEU A 36 -0.42 12.33 0.03
N GLY A 37 0.26 11.61 0.92
CA GLY A 37 1.05 12.21 1.99
C GLY A 37 0.26 12.68 3.20
N ASN A 38 -1.05 12.39 3.26
CA ASN A 38 -1.90 12.75 4.38
C ASN A 38 -2.12 11.54 5.31
N LYS A 39 -1.73 11.70 6.57
CA LYS A 39 -1.84 10.65 7.59
C LYS A 39 -3.29 10.21 7.86
N GLN A 40 -4.24 11.14 7.92
CA GLN A 40 -5.65 10.79 8.16
C GLN A 40 -6.22 9.94 7.03
N VAL A 41 -5.89 10.26 5.78
CA VAL A 41 -6.32 9.47 4.62
C VAL A 41 -5.69 8.08 4.66
N LEU A 42 -4.39 7.99 4.97
CA LEU A 42 -3.72 6.71 5.14
C LEU A 42 -4.37 5.86 6.24
N ASP A 43 -4.66 6.44 7.39
CA ASP A 43 -5.33 5.75 8.50
C ASP A 43 -6.73 5.25 8.13
N VAL A 44 -7.51 6.05 7.39
CA VAL A 44 -8.84 5.64 6.89
C VAL A 44 -8.71 4.44 5.97
N VAL A 45 -7.77 4.46 5.03
CA VAL A 45 -7.55 3.36 4.08
C VAL A 45 -7.09 2.10 4.80
N LEU A 46 -6.09 2.21 5.69
CA LEU A 46 -5.57 1.07 6.45
C LEU A 46 -6.61 0.45 7.41
N SER A 47 -7.57 1.25 7.89
CA SER A 47 -8.67 0.74 8.73
C SER A 47 -9.57 -0.24 7.98
N LYS A 48 -9.74 -0.08 6.66
CA LYS A 48 -10.52 -1.03 5.82
C LYS A 48 -9.91 -2.44 5.83
N PHE A 49 -8.60 -2.54 6.05
CA PHE A 49 -7.85 -3.79 6.03
C PHE A 49 -7.56 -4.34 7.43
N ASN A 50 -8.15 -3.74 8.48
CA ASN A 50 -7.88 -4.10 9.88
C ASN A 50 -6.37 -4.08 10.21
N ALA A 51 -5.64 -3.12 9.64
CA ALA A 51 -4.21 -2.98 9.85
C ALA A 51 -3.87 -2.82 11.34
N THR A 52 -2.87 -3.58 11.76
CA THR A 52 -2.31 -3.53 13.11
C THR A 52 -1.52 -2.25 13.33
N ASP A 53 -1.27 -1.91 14.61
CA ASP A 53 -0.49 -0.72 14.96
C ASP A 53 0.90 -0.72 14.31
N LYS A 54 1.54 -1.89 14.20
CA LYS A 54 2.85 -2.03 13.55
C LYS A 54 2.79 -1.87 12.03
N GLU A 55 1.71 -2.34 11.40
CA GLU A 55 1.51 -2.13 9.95
C GLU A 55 1.24 -0.65 9.67
N ARG A 56 0.44 0.02 10.50
CA ARG A 56 0.23 1.47 10.41
C ARG A 56 1.53 2.23 10.53
N GLU A 57 2.34 1.94 11.54
CA GLU A 57 3.65 2.57 11.73
C GLU A 57 4.57 2.35 10.51
N ALA A 58 4.55 1.16 9.90
CA ALA A 58 5.32 0.89 8.70
C ALA A 58 4.87 1.73 7.50
N PHE A 59 3.55 1.82 7.26
CA PHE A 59 2.99 2.62 6.18
C PHE A 59 3.20 4.12 6.39
N GLU A 60 3.13 4.60 7.63
CA GLU A 60 3.43 6.00 7.99
C GLU A 60 4.87 6.37 7.62
N LYS A 61 5.85 5.50 7.94
CA LYS A 61 7.26 5.73 7.55
C LYS A 61 7.45 5.79 6.04
N ILE A 62 6.73 4.97 5.27
CA ILE A 62 6.77 5.03 3.80
C ILE A 62 6.18 6.36 3.32
N GLN A 63 5.04 6.79 3.89
CA GLN A 63 4.42 8.06 3.55
C GLN A 63 5.33 9.26 3.89
N GLU A 64 6.05 9.21 5.01
CA GLU A 64 7.07 10.20 5.37
C GLU A 64 8.17 10.29 4.30
N CYS A 65 8.71 9.16 3.81
CA CYS A 65 9.67 9.16 2.70
C CYS A 65 9.13 9.86 1.44
N TYR A 66 7.85 9.65 1.10
CA TYR A 66 7.21 10.34 -0.02
C TYR A 66 7.00 11.84 0.22
N ASN A 67 6.72 12.22 1.46
CA ASN A 67 6.59 13.63 1.84
C ASN A 67 7.93 14.35 1.79
N ASP A 68 9.00 13.72 2.29
CA ASP A 68 10.37 14.24 2.24
C ASP A 68 10.89 14.33 0.80
N GLY A 69 10.58 13.34 -0.03
CA GLY A 69 10.91 13.36 -1.47
C GLY A 69 10.10 14.36 -2.29
N GLY A 70 9.00 14.86 -1.74
CA GLY A 70 8.14 15.86 -2.35
C GLY A 70 7.47 15.41 -3.66
N LEU A 71 6.97 16.38 -4.42
CA LEU A 71 6.16 16.14 -5.62
C LEU A 71 6.89 15.31 -6.70
N LYS A 72 8.22 15.45 -6.80
CA LYS A 72 9.01 14.73 -7.80
C LYS A 72 9.00 13.23 -7.55
N SER A 73 9.30 12.78 -6.32
CA SER A 73 9.29 11.35 -5.98
C SER A 73 7.90 10.74 -6.14
N LYS A 74 6.87 11.45 -5.68
CA LYS A 74 5.46 11.06 -5.84
C LYS A 74 5.08 10.82 -7.30
N LEU A 75 5.45 11.73 -8.21
CA LEU A 75 5.14 11.63 -9.64
C LEU A 75 5.91 10.51 -10.34
N LEU A 76 7.20 10.34 -10.02
CA LEU A 76 8.03 9.31 -10.64
C LEU A 76 7.53 7.91 -10.27
N ASP A 77 7.25 7.67 -9.00
CA ASP A 77 6.81 6.36 -8.55
C ASP A 77 5.37 6.07 -8.98
N THR A 78 4.48 7.08 -9.01
CA THR A 78 3.15 6.93 -9.62
C THR A 78 3.26 6.55 -11.09
N ARG A 79 4.19 7.17 -11.85
CA ARG A 79 4.41 6.80 -13.25
C ARG A 79 4.87 5.37 -13.37
N VAL A 80 5.84 4.93 -12.55
CA VAL A 80 6.32 3.54 -12.57
C VAL A 80 5.16 2.58 -12.32
N VAL A 81 4.37 2.81 -11.27
CA VAL A 81 3.24 1.95 -10.89
C VAL A 81 2.12 1.91 -11.94
N VAL A 82 1.87 3.01 -12.67
CA VAL A 82 0.84 3.05 -13.73
C VAL A 82 1.34 2.49 -15.07
N THR A 83 2.66 2.48 -15.30
CA THR A 83 3.25 2.07 -16.58
C THR A 83 3.96 0.72 -16.53
N SER A 84 4.08 0.11 -15.34
CA SER A 84 4.59 -1.25 -15.18
C SER A 84 3.62 -2.25 -15.82
N PRO A 85 4.11 -3.11 -16.75
CA PRO A 85 3.30 -4.09 -17.47
C PRO A 85 2.81 -5.25 -16.59
#